data_AF-A0A8S2RCY1-F1
#
_entry.id   AF-A0A8S2RCY1-F1
#
_cell.length_a   1.000
_cell.length_b   1.000
_cell.length_c   1.000
_cell.angle_alpha   90.00
_cell.angle_beta   90.00
_cell.angle_gamma   90.00
#
_symmetry.space_group_name_H-M   'P 1'
#
loop_
_entity.id
_entity.type
_entity.pdbx_description
1 polymer ?
#
loop_
_entity_poly.entity_id
_entity_poly.type
_entity_poly.pdbx_seq_one_letter_code
_entity_poly.pdbx_strand_id
1 'polypeptide(L)'
;MLKLLYTNTKAQVQIDGDFSETFDIETGVQQGGIPSLALFNLLFDFIMRKVLAEVGVSGVKLAYGNGDFSHSTREAHENIEILDLIYTDDVVAMCTTAADLEKFIRTFEKVAQECELTMSVKKTCMMSLKQLKEDASRKVIKDQEVNNAKIDITIRNQTVDIVEYFSYLGCFATRDHSQENEIETRITKASGAFNMLRMPIWYRKTVSCEAKMRIFRACILPV
;
A
#
# COMPACT_ATOMS: atom_id res chain seq x y z
N MET A 1 8.21 30.09 11.64
CA MET A 1 9.20 29.59 10.66
C MET A 1 8.52 28.84 9.51
N LEU A 2 7.78 27.74 9.75
CA LEU A 2 7.05 26.99 8.71
C LEU A 2 6.14 27.85 7.82
N LYS A 3 5.31 28.72 8.41
CA LYS A 3 4.44 29.65 7.66
C LYS A 3 5.20 30.47 6.61
N LEU A 4 6.42 30.91 6.92
CA LEU A 4 7.23 31.72 6.00
C LEU A 4 7.68 30.94 4.76
N LEU A 5 7.81 29.61 4.83
CA LEU A 5 8.19 28.76 3.69
C LEU A 5 7.06 28.63 2.66
N TYR A 6 5.81 28.88 3.06
CA TYR A 6 4.62 28.72 2.23
C TYR A 6 3.88 30.05 1.97
N THR A 7 4.38 31.17 2.49
CA THR A 7 3.74 32.48 2.28
C THR A 7 4.25 33.10 0.99
N ASN A 8 3.34 33.55 0.11
CA ASN A 8 3.66 34.18 -1.18
C ASN A 8 4.56 33.32 -2.08
N THR A 9 4.41 31.99 -1.99
CA THR A 9 5.17 31.05 -2.81
C THR A 9 4.65 31.09 -4.24
N LYS A 10 5.56 31.17 -5.21
CA LYS A 10 5.25 31.16 -6.64
C LYS A 10 5.98 30.01 -7.34
N ALA A 11 5.42 29.51 -8.42
CA ALA A 11 6.02 28.47 -9.26
C ALA A 11 6.02 28.86 -10.75
N GLN A 12 6.91 28.21 -11.49
CA GLN A 12 6.98 28.19 -12.95
C GLN A 12 7.26 26.75 -13.39
N VAL A 13 6.75 26.37 -14.55
CA VAL A 13 7.02 25.07 -15.17
C VAL A 13 8.06 25.26 -16.26
N GLN A 14 9.11 24.43 -16.26
CA GLN A 14 10.08 24.40 -17.34
C GLN A 14 9.73 23.30 -18.35
N ILE A 15 9.59 23.65 -19.62
CA ILE A 15 9.31 22.72 -20.73
C ILE A 15 10.31 23.01 -21.85
N ASP A 16 11.07 22.00 -22.26
CA ASP A 16 12.07 22.09 -23.35
C ASP A 16 13.07 23.25 -23.24
N GLY A 17 13.35 23.70 -22.01
CA GLY A 17 14.27 24.80 -21.71
C GLY A 17 13.59 26.14 -21.47
N ASP A 18 12.34 26.31 -21.89
CA ASP A 18 11.55 27.52 -21.70
C ASP A 18 10.72 27.47 -20.41
N PHE A 19 10.51 28.62 -19.79
CA PHE A 19 9.71 28.76 -18.57
C PHE A 19 8.31 29.28 -18.86
N SER A 20 7.32 28.73 -18.18
CA SER A 20 5.96 29.27 -18.16
C SER A 20 5.90 30.63 -17.48
N GLU A 21 4.76 31.31 -17.62
CA GLU A 21 4.40 32.40 -16.72
C GLU A 21 4.38 31.93 -15.26
N THR A 22 4.70 32.86 -14.35
CA THR A 22 4.67 32.61 -12.91
C THR A 22 3.24 32.56 -12.39
N PHE A 23 2.94 31.57 -11.55
CA PHE A 23 1.66 31.46 -10.86
C PHE A 23 1.87 31.27 -9.36
N ASP A 24 0.86 31.66 -8.57
CA ASP A 24 0.88 31.53 -7.11
C ASP A 24 0.54 30.10 -6.69
N ILE A 25 1.23 29.59 -5.65
CA ILE A 25 0.95 28.30 -5.04
C ILE A 25 0.06 28.53 -3.82
N GLU A 26 -1.23 28.21 -3.96
CA GLU A 26 -2.22 28.42 -2.90
C GLU A 26 -2.47 27.17 -2.05
N THR A 27 -2.23 25.98 -2.59
CA THR A 27 -2.52 24.69 -1.94
C THR A 27 -1.36 23.71 -2.04
N GLY A 28 -1.38 22.72 -1.16
CA GLY A 28 -0.42 21.62 -1.14
C GLY A 28 0.91 21.94 -0.45
N VAL A 29 1.78 20.93 -0.43
CA VAL A 29 3.13 21.03 0.12
C VAL A 29 4.16 20.88 -1.00
N GLN A 30 5.31 21.54 -0.86
CA GLN A 30 6.38 21.50 -1.87
C GLN A 30 6.98 20.09 -1.97
N GLN A 31 6.92 19.46 -3.14
CA GLN A 31 7.59 18.17 -3.35
C GLN A 31 9.11 18.31 -3.16
N GLY A 32 9.72 17.37 -2.43
CA GLY A 32 11.14 17.42 -2.07
C GLY A 32 11.48 18.38 -0.92
N GLY A 33 10.51 19.14 -0.40
CA GLY A 33 10.69 19.97 0.78
C GLY A 33 10.87 19.11 2.04
N ILE A 34 11.88 19.43 2.85
CA ILE A 34 12.15 18.75 4.13
C ILE A 34 10.91 18.66 5.04
N PRO A 35 10.09 19.73 5.25
CA PRO A 35 8.92 19.63 6.12
C PRO A 35 7.71 18.98 5.46
N SER A 36 7.68 18.86 4.13
CA SER A 36 6.46 18.51 3.38
C SER A 36 5.92 17.13 3.74
N LEU A 37 6.79 16.13 3.89
CA LEU A 37 6.38 14.78 4.30
C LEU A 37 5.78 14.77 5.71
N ALA A 38 6.37 15.51 6.65
CA ALA A 38 5.87 15.59 8.02
C ALA A 38 4.51 16.31 8.08
N LEU A 39 4.33 17.38 7.30
CA LEU A 39 3.05 18.09 7.21
C LEU A 39 1.96 17.22 6.58
N PHE A 40 2.28 16.50 5.51
CA PHE A 40 1.35 15.57 4.89
C PHE A 40 0.93 14.46 5.86
N ASN A 41 1.90 13.82 6.53
CA ASN A 41 1.60 12.77 7.50
C ASN A 41 0.76 13.29 8.68
N LEU A 42 0.98 14.52 9.13
CA LEU A 42 0.17 15.14 10.19
C LEU A 42 -1.29 15.35 9.75
N LEU A 43 -1.49 15.86 8.53
CA LEU A 43 -2.84 16.02 7.96
C LEU A 43 -3.52 14.65 7.79
N PHE A 44 -2.78 13.66 7.29
CA PHE A 44 -3.33 12.33 7.05
C PHE A 44 -3.66 11.60 8.36
N ASP A 45 -2.82 11.70 9.39
CA ASP A 45 -3.12 11.20 10.74
C ASP A 45 -4.39 11.84 11.31
N PHE A 46 -4.57 13.15 11.14
CA PHE A 46 -5.81 13.84 11.54
C PHE A 46 -7.05 13.29 10.81
N ILE A 47 -6.97 13.14 9.48
CA ILE A 47 -8.05 12.57 8.66
C ILE A 47 -8.39 11.17 9.15
N MET A 48 -7.39 10.31 9.30
CA MET A 48 -7.60 8.91 9.66
C MET A 48 -8.15 8.76 11.08
N ARG A 49 -7.68 9.53 12.06
CA ARG A 49 -8.29 9.52 13.41
C ARG A 49 -9.76 9.90 13.38
N LYS A 50 -10.13 10.89 12.55
CA LYS A 50 -11.53 11.31 12.39
C LYS A 50 -12.36 10.23 11.70
N VAL A 51 -11.84 9.60 10.64
CA VAL A 51 -12.48 8.46 9.98
C VAL A 51 -12.72 7.32 10.97
N LEU A 52 -11.70 6.92 11.73
CA LEU A 52 -11.78 5.83 12.71
C LEU A 52 -12.79 6.14 13.84
N ALA A 53 -12.89 7.39 14.27
CA ALA A 53 -13.88 7.81 15.26
C ALA A 53 -15.32 7.80 14.73
N GLU A 54 -15.55 8.08 13.45
CA GLU A 54 -16.88 8.13 12.83
C GLU A 54 -17.36 6.78 12.28
N VAL A 55 -16.44 5.97 11.75
CA VAL A 55 -16.77 4.77 10.97
C VAL A 55 -17.32 3.64 11.84
N GLY A 56 -16.76 3.43 13.05
CA GLY A 56 -17.17 2.37 13.96
C GLY A 56 -17.25 0.98 13.30
N VAL A 57 -16.25 0.61 12.49
CA VAL A 57 -16.12 -0.73 11.87
C VAL A 57 -14.93 -1.46 12.47
N SER A 58 -14.98 -2.79 12.40
CA SER A 58 -13.88 -3.65 12.83
C SER A 58 -13.06 -4.15 11.66
N GLY A 59 -11.75 -4.25 11.91
CA GLY A 59 -10.77 -4.78 10.98
C GLY A 59 -10.74 -6.31 10.94
N VAL A 60 -9.75 -6.85 10.24
CA VAL A 60 -9.44 -8.28 10.24
C VAL A 60 -8.64 -8.64 11.50
N LYS A 61 -9.06 -9.69 12.20
CA LYS A 61 -8.38 -10.18 13.40
C LYS A 61 -7.26 -11.16 13.03
N LEU A 62 -6.07 -10.91 13.56
CA LEU A 62 -4.91 -11.77 13.49
C LEU A 62 -4.60 -12.31 14.89
N ALA A 63 -4.57 -13.64 15.00
CA ALA A 63 -4.08 -14.32 16.19
C ALA A 63 -2.59 -14.65 15.98
N TYR A 64 -1.73 -14.35 16.95
CA TYR A 64 -0.28 -14.57 16.86
C TYR A 64 0.27 -15.33 18.08
N GLY A 65 1.09 -16.36 17.88
CA GLY A 65 1.66 -17.17 18.98
C GLY A 65 2.86 -16.53 19.67
N ASN A 66 3.27 -17.06 20.84
CA ASN A 66 4.53 -16.76 21.55
C ASN A 66 5.77 -17.09 20.66
N GLY A 67 6.04 -16.25 19.67
CA GLY A 67 7.27 -16.25 18.87
C GLY A 67 7.11 -16.53 17.38
N ASP A 68 5.91 -16.88 16.88
CA ASP A 68 5.72 -17.15 15.43
C ASP A 68 4.33 -16.74 14.92
N PHE A 69 4.32 -16.07 13.76
CA PHE A 69 3.12 -15.77 12.97
C PHE A 69 2.50 -17.02 12.32
N SER A 70 3.20 -18.17 12.34
CA SER A 70 2.83 -19.39 11.63
C SER A 70 2.20 -20.48 12.50
N HIS A 71 2.29 -20.38 13.83
CA HIS A 71 1.90 -21.45 14.74
C HIS A 71 0.96 -20.96 15.83
N SER A 72 -0.35 -21.12 15.58
CA SER A 72 -1.36 -21.08 16.63
C SER A 72 -1.20 -22.33 17.51
N THR A 73 -0.29 -22.30 18.48
CA THR A 73 -0.43 -23.16 19.66
C THR A 73 -1.72 -22.73 20.36
N ARG A 74 -2.54 -23.70 20.76
CA ARG A 74 -3.94 -23.55 21.22
C ARG A 74 -4.11 -22.77 22.54
N GLU A 75 -3.09 -22.07 23.00
CA GLU A 75 -3.08 -21.36 24.27
C GLU A 75 -3.24 -19.86 23.99
N ALA A 76 -4.47 -19.38 24.19
CA ALA A 76 -4.92 -18.00 24.23
C ALA A 76 -3.89 -16.93 23.82
N HIS A 77 -3.95 -16.54 22.55
CA HIS A 77 -3.08 -15.50 22.01
C HIS A 77 -3.86 -14.21 21.81
N GLU A 78 -3.23 -13.08 22.15
CA GLU A 78 -3.78 -11.75 21.95
C GLU A 78 -4.20 -11.56 20.48
N ASN A 79 -5.40 -11.01 20.26
CA ASN A 79 -5.87 -10.70 18.92
C ASN A 79 -5.41 -9.29 18.57
N ILE A 80 -4.60 -9.16 17.52
CA ILE A 80 -4.38 -7.86 16.86
C ILE A 80 -5.50 -7.69 15.83
N GLU A 81 -6.14 -6.53 15.83
CA GLU A 81 -7.10 -6.16 14.81
C GLU A 81 -6.45 -5.17 13.85
N ILE A 82 -6.40 -5.50 12.56
CA ILE A 82 -5.87 -4.62 11.52
C ILE A 82 -7.02 -4.18 10.63
N LEU A 83 -7.36 -2.89 10.71
CA LEU A 83 -8.37 -2.26 9.86
C LEU A 83 -7.74 -1.61 8.63
N ASP A 84 -6.57 -1.01 8.78
CA ASP A 84 -5.93 -0.24 7.72
C ASP A 84 -4.40 -0.39 7.70
N LEU A 85 -3.84 -0.33 6.50
CA LEU A 85 -2.41 -0.18 6.24
C LEU A 85 -2.21 1.11 5.45
N ILE A 86 -1.35 2.00 5.95
CA ILE A 86 -1.19 3.33 5.41
C ILE A 86 0.27 3.58 5.12
N TYR A 87 0.55 3.99 3.89
CA TYR A 87 1.86 4.45 3.47
C TYR A 87 1.69 5.65 2.57
N THR A 88 2.13 6.82 3.03
CA THR A 88 1.88 8.09 2.33
C THR A 88 0.40 8.24 1.95
N ASP A 89 0.09 8.36 0.67
CA ASP A 89 -1.23 8.45 0.06
C ASP A 89 -1.88 7.08 -0.25
N ASP A 90 -1.13 5.98 -0.15
CA ASP A 90 -1.64 4.62 -0.35
C ASP A 90 -2.29 4.09 0.95
N VAL A 91 -3.59 3.81 0.88
CA VAL A 91 -4.37 3.20 1.98
C VAL A 91 -4.96 1.88 1.53
N VAL A 92 -4.76 0.85 2.35
CA VAL A 92 -5.44 -0.44 2.22
C VAL A 92 -6.36 -0.60 3.43
N ALA A 93 -7.66 -0.67 3.19
CA ALA A 93 -8.66 -0.97 4.22
C ALA A 93 -9.04 -2.46 4.16
N MET A 94 -9.08 -3.12 5.31
CA MET A 94 -9.38 -4.53 5.47
C MET A 94 -10.56 -4.69 6.43
N CYS A 95 -11.69 -5.10 5.89
CA CYS A 95 -12.90 -5.36 6.66
C CYS A 95 -13.36 -6.81 6.47
N THR A 96 -14.10 -7.33 7.44
CA THR A 96 -14.65 -8.70 7.37
C THR A 96 -15.89 -8.79 6.48
N THR A 97 -16.58 -7.67 6.25
CA THR A 97 -17.79 -7.60 5.43
C THR A 97 -17.70 -6.49 4.38
N ALA A 98 -18.40 -6.68 3.26
CA ALA A 98 -18.50 -5.67 2.20
C ALA A 98 -19.22 -4.39 2.67
N ALA A 99 -20.20 -4.53 3.57
CA ALA A 99 -20.94 -3.40 4.14
C ALA A 99 -20.04 -2.52 5.02
N ASP A 100 -19.17 -3.13 5.83
CA ASP A 100 -18.18 -2.40 6.64
C ASP A 100 -17.15 -1.69 5.76
N LEU A 101 -16.70 -2.35 4.68
CA LEU A 101 -15.80 -1.74 3.70
C LEU A 101 -16.43 -0.54 3.00
N GLU A 102 -17.71 -0.65 2.61
CA GLU A 102 -18.46 0.47 2.04
C GLU A 102 -18.60 1.62 3.02
N LYS A 103 -18.93 1.33 4.28
CA LYS A 103 -19.02 2.34 5.33
C LYS A 103 -17.67 3.04 5.54
N PHE A 104 -16.57 2.29 5.55
CA PHE A 104 -15.22 2.84 5.65
C PHE A 104 -14.91 3.78 4.48
N ILE A 105 -15.07 3.30 3.24
CA ILE A 105 -14.77 4.07 2.03
C ILE A 105 -15.59 5.37 1.98
N ARG A 106 -16.90 5.31 2.29
CA ARG A 106 -17.76 6.50 2.29
C ARG A 106 -17.37 7.50 3.37
N THR A 107 -16.99 7.02 4.55
CA THR A 107 -16.53 7.88 5.65
C THR A 107 -15.19 8.52 5.32
N PHE A 108 -14.24 7.75 4.78
CA PHE A 108 -12.95 8.24 4.33
C PHE A 108 -13.09 9.33 3.28
N GLU A 109 -13.90 9.09 2.23
CA GLU A 109 -14.15 10.08 1.18
C GLU A 109 -14.75 11.37 1.74
N LYS A 110 -15.75 11.28 2.63
CA LYS A 110 -16.37 12.44 3.28
C LYS A 110 -15.33 13.26 4.04
N VAL A 111 -14.56 12.63 4.92
CA VAL A 111 -13.57 13.32 5.77
C VAL A 111 -12.42 13.89 4.93
N ALA A 112 -11.99 13.17 3.89
CA ALA A 112 -10.98 13.65 2.95
C ALA A 112 -11.45 14.93 2.24
N GLN A 113 -12.70 14.97 1.76
CA GLN A 113 -13.27 16.16 1.12
C GLN A 113 -13.37 17.37 2.06
N GLU A 114 -13.67 17.15 3.35
CA GLU A 114 -13.66 18.22 4.35
C GLU A 114 -12.26 18.83 4.55
N CYS A 115 -11.21 18.10 4.20
CA CYS A 115 -9.82 18.55 4.20
C CYS A 115 -9.30 18.92 2.81
N GLU A 116 -10.20 19.10 1.83
CA GLU A 116 -9.88 19.42 0.42
C GLU A 116 -9.01 18.36 -0.29
N LEU A 117 -9.00 17.12 0.22
CA LEU A 117 -8.37 15.98 -0.44
C LEU A 117 -9.42 15.21 -1.24
N THR A 118 -9.00 14.72 -2.41
CA THR A 118 -9.86 13.93 -3.29
C THR A 118 -9.23 12.57 -3.54
N MET A 119 -9.91 11.50 -3.15
CA MET A 119 -9.48 10.15 -3.47
C MET A 119 -9.61 9.89 -4.99
N SER A 120 -8.60 9.25 -5.57
CA SER A 120 -8.62 8.84 -6.98
C SER A 120 -9.42 7.55 -7.18
N VAL A 121 -10.74 7.65 -7.43
CA VAL A 121 -11.62 6.47 -7.60
C VAL A 121 -11.12 5.52 -8.69
N LYS A 122 -10.57 6.05 -9.79
CA LYS A 122 -9.98 5.24 -10.88
C LYS A 122 -8.80 4.36 -10.44
N LYS A 123 -8.08 4.74 -9.38
CA LYS A 123 -6.96 3.98 -8.83
C LYS A 123 -7.39 3.09 -7.66
N THR A 124 -8.57 3.33 -7.10
CA THR A 124 -9.13 2.53 -6.02
C THR A 124 -9.63 1.21 -6.61
N CYS A 125 -9.27 0.11 -5.97
CA CYS A 125 -9.73 -1.23 -6.33
C CYS A 125 -10.12 -2.00 -5.07
N MET A 126 -10.86 -3.09 -5.27
CA MET A 126 -11.36 -3.94 -4.20
C MET A 126 -11.10 -5.40 -4.52
N MET A 127 -10.84 -6.18 -3.46
CA MET A 127 -10.60 -7.61 -3.58
C MET A 127 -11.30 -8.35 -2.45
N SER A 128 -11.98 -9.45 -2.78
CA SER A 128 -12.64 -10.34 -1.81
C SER A 128 -11.81 -11.61 -1.66
N LEU A 129 -11.07 -11.73 -0.57
CA LEU A 129 -10.18 -12.87 -0.31
C LEU A 129 -10.96 -14.16 -0.07
N LYS A 130 -10.44 -15.29 -0.58
CA LYS A 130 -10.98 -16.62 -0.30
C LYS A 130 -10.86 -16.93 1.20
N GLN A 131 -11.96 -17.27 1.87
CA GLN A 131 -11.90 -17.63 3.29
C GLN A 131 -11.37 -19.07 3.47
N LEU A 132 -10.45 -19.25 4.42
CA LEU A 132 -9.95 -20.56 4.82
C LEU A 132 -10.90 -21.17 5.85
N LYS A 133 -11.33 -22.42 5.66
CA LYS A 133 -12.04 -23.16 6.70
C LYS A 133 -11.04 -23.78 7.68
N GLU A 134 -11.35 -23.69 8.97
CA GLU A 134 -10.68 -24.48 9.99
C GLU A 134 -11.12 -25.94 9.88
N ASP A 135 -10.17 -26.86 9.68
CA ASP A 135 -10.37 -28.27 10.03
C ASP A 135 -9.61 -28.55 11.34
N ALA A 136 -10.10 -29.52 12.12
CA ALA A 136 -9.65 -29.78 13.50
C ALA A 136 -8.13 -30.07 13.68
N SER A 137 -7.38 -30.21 12.58
CA SER A 137 -5.95 -30.45 12.55
C SER A 137 -5.13 -29.49 11.65
N ARG A 138 -5.75 -28.76 10.69
CA ARG A 138 -5.09 -27.74 9.83
C ARG A 138 -6.13 -26.76 9.26
N LYS A 139 -5.76 -25.48 9.06
CA LYS A 139 -6.50 -24.54 8.20
C LYS A 139 -6.34 -25.01 6.75
N VAL A 140 -7.27 -25.83 6.26
CA VAL A 140 -7.26 -26.33 4.88
C VAL A 140 -8.06 -25.36 4.03
N ILE A 141 -7.49 -24.91 2.91
CA ILE A 141 -8.23 -24.24 1.84
C ILE A 141 -9.19 -25.27 1.26
N LYS A 142 -10.37 -25.47 1.85
CA LYS A 142 -11.42 -26.25 1.18
C LYS A 142 -11.86 -25.45 -0.05
N ASP A 143 -12.15 -26.14 -1.13
CA ASP A 143 -12.71 -25.64 -2.38
C ASP A 143 -14.08 -24.97 -2.15
N GLN A 144 -14.07 -23.83 -1.49
CA GLN A 144 -15.18 -22.89 -1.52
C GLN A 144 -14.95 -21.98 -2.72
N GLU A 145 -16.02 -21.75 -3.48
CA GLU A 145 -16.06 -20.62 -4.40
C GLU A 145 -15.70 -19.37 -3.61
N VAL A 146 -14.84 -18.53 -4.18
CA VAL A 146 -14.59 -17.24 -3.56
C VAL A 146 -15.93 -16.54 -3.44
N ASN A 147 -16.21 -15.96 -2.27
CA ASN A 147 -17.51 -15.35 -2.00
C ASN A 147 -17.75 -14.26 -3.06
N ASN A 148 -18.51 -14.62 -4.10
CA ASN A 148 -18.90 -13.78 -5.22
C ASN A 148 -20.14 -12.98 -4.86
N ALA A 149 -20.25 -12.59 -3.58
CA ALA A 149 -21.17 -11.53 -3.22
C ALA A 149 -20.89 -10.36 -4.17
N LYS A 150 -21.94 -9.90 -4.85
CA LYS A 150 -21.84 -8.80 -5.81
C LYS A 150 -21.55 -7.54 -5.00
N ILE A 151 -20.28 -7.19 -4.87
CA ILE A 151 -19.85 -5.99 -4.13
C ILE A 151 -19.83 -4.82 -5.12
N ASP A 152 -20.95 -4.13 -5.25
CA ASP A 152 -21.05 -2.94 -6.10
C ASP A 152 -20.93 -1.67 -5.24
N ILE A 153 -19.70 -1.21 -5.00
CA ILE A 153 -19.45 0.07 -4.31
C ILE A 153 -19.30 1.20 -5.33
N THR A 154 -20.07 2.27 -5.14
CA THR A 154 -20.02 3.47 -5.98
C THR A 154 -19.62 4.71 -5.18
N ILE A 155 -18.66 5.46 -5.72
CA ILE A 155 -18.09 6.68 -5.14
C ILE A 155 -18.17 7.77 -6.20
N ARG A 156 -18.86 8.88 -5.91
CA ARG A 156 -19.05 9.99 -6.87
C ARG A 156 -19.52 9.51 -8.25
N ASN A 157 -20.51 8.60 -8.28
CA ASN A 157 -21.07 7.96 -9.48
C ASN A 157 -20.08 7.13 -10.32
N GLN A 158 -18.93 6.78 -9.77
CA GLN A 158 -17.97 5.85 -10.36
C GLN A 158 -17.95 4.55 -9.55
N THR A 159 -18.02 3.42 -10.23
CA THR A 159 -17.90 2.10 -9.60
C THR A 159 -16.44 1.78 -9.32
N VAL A 160 -16.16 1.21 -8.15
CA VAL A 160 -14.81 0.75 -7.79
C VAL A 160 -14.54 -0.60 -8.46
N ASP A 161 -13.38 -0.74 -9.08
CA ASP A 161 -13.02 -1.97 -9.80
C ASP A 161 -12.75 -3.13 -8.83
N ILE A 162 -13.32 -4.30 -9.14
CA ILE A 162 -13.01 -5.55 -8.45
C ILE A 162 -11.83 -6.22 -9.17
N VAL A 163 -10.79 -6.54 -8.42
CA VAL A 163 -9.55 -7.13 -8.95
C VAL A 163 -9.27 -8.50 -8.34
N GLU A 164 -8.61 -9.37 -9.13
CA GLU A 164 -8.17 -10.70 -8.69
C GLU A 164 -6.80 -10.67 -8.00
N TYR A 165 -6.02 -9.61 -8.24
CA TYR A 165 -4.77 -9.32 -7.56
C TYR A 165 -4.54 -7.82 -7.48
N PHE A 166 -3.81 -7.37 -6.48
CA PHE A 166 -3.31 -6.00 -6.42
C PHE A 166 -1.88 -5.95 -5.89
N SER A 167 -1.15 -4.88 -6.24
CA SER A 167 0.19 -4.61 -5.72
C SER A 167 0.12 -3.52 -4.67
N TYR A 168 0.66 -3.77 -3.49
CA TYR A 168 0.81 -2.79 -2.42
C TYR A 168 2.28 -2.72 -2.01
N LEU A 169 2.88 -1.53 -2.16
CA LEU A 169 4.30 -1.29 -1.88
C LEU A 169 5.26 -2.27 -2.56
N GLY A 170 4.88 -2.77 -3.74
CA GLY A 170 5.66 -3.71 -4.53
C GLY A 170 5.50 -5.19 -4.17
N CYS A 171 4.67 -5.52 -3.18
CA CYS A 171 4.22 -6.87 -2.85
C CYS A 171 2.89 -7.17 -3.54
N PHE A 172 2.71 -8.38 -4.05
CA PHE A 172 1.47 -8.83 -4.66
C PHE A 172 0.60 -9.61 -3.66
N ALA A 173 -0.68 -9.26 -3.62
CA ALA A 173 -1.71 -10.03 -2.94
C ALA A 173 -2.69 -10.55 -3.98
N THR A 174 -3.02 -11.85 -3.90
CA THR A 174 -3.99 -12.50 -4.79
C THR A 174 -5.20 -12.98 -4.01
N ARG A 175 -6.32 -13.11 -4.71
CA ARG A 175 -7.61 -13.53 -4.15
C ARG A 175 -7.58 -14.92 -3.51
N ASP A 176 -6.77 -15.81 -4.06
CA ASP A 176 -6.63 -17.23 -3.69
C ASP A 176 -5.49 -17.51 -2.71
N HIS A 177 -4.77 -16.47 -2.26
CA HIS A 177 -3.56 -16.55 -1.44
C HIS A 177 -2.36 -17.22 -2.12
N SER A 178 -2.39 -17.39 -3.45
CA SER A 178 -1.25 -17.85 -4.22
C SER A 178 -0.08 -16.88 -4.12
N GLN A 179 1.11 -17.43 -3.92
CA GLN A 179 2.36 -16.67 -3.90
C GLN A 179 3.13 -16.81 -5.22
N GLU A 180 2.60 -17.55 -6.20
CA GLU A 180 3.31 -17.85 -7.46
C GLU A 180 3.68 -16.57 -8.22
N ASN A 181 2.72 -15.65 -8.39
CA ASN A 181 2.94 -14.37 -9.07
C ASN A 181 3.96 -13.48 -8.34
N GLU A 182 3.95 -13.48 -7.00
CA GLU A 182 4.90 -12.72 -6.18
C GLU A 182 6.32 -13.29 -6.35
N ILE A 183 6.46 -14.62 -6.28
CA ILE A 183 7.74 -15.32 -6.46
C ILE A 183 8.29 -15.08 -7.87
N GLU A 184 7.47 -15.25 -8.90
CA GLU A 184 7.88 -15.01 -10.29
C GLU A 184 8.30 -13.56 -10.51
N THR A 185 7.57 -12.60 -9.92
CA THR A 185 7.89 -11.18 -10.02
C THR A 185 9.22 -10.86 -9.32
N ARG A 186 9.47 -11.43 -8.14
CA ARG A 186 10.76 -11.26 -7.43
C ARG A 186 11.92 -11.86 -8.19
N ILE A 187 11.77 -13.08 -8.74
CA ILE A 187 12.78 -13.71 -9.59
C ILE A 187 13.09 -12.84 -10.80
N THR A 188 12.06 -12.28 -11.44
CA THR A 188 12.21 -11.39 -12.60
C THR A 188 12.94 -10.11 -12.23
N LYS A 189 12.57 -9.45 -11.13
CA LYS A 189 13.24 -8.23 -10.63
C LYS A 189 14.71 -8.51 -10.26
N ALA A 190 14.99 -9.60 -9.55
CA ALA A 190 16.33 -10.00 -9.16
C ALA A 190 17.20 -10.31 -10.40
N SER A 191 16.63 -11.00 -11.39
CA SER A 191 17.29 -11.28 -12.68
C SER A 191 17.57 -9.98 -13.46
N GLY A 192 16.64 -9.03 -13.46
CA GLY A 192 16.81 -7.70 -14.03
C GLY A 192 17.95 -6.94 -13.37
N ALA A 193 17.96 -6.86 -12.03
CA ALA A 193 19.02 -6.24 -11.24
C ALA A 193 20.39 -6.87 -11.52
N PHE A 194 20.44 -8.20 -11.59
CA PHE A 194 21.66 -8.92 -11.97
C PHE A 194 22.12 -8.54 -13.37
N ASN A 195 21.22 -8.49 -14.35
CA ASN A 195 21.58 -8.16 -15.73
C ASN A 195 22.05 -6.71 -15.89
N MET A 196 21.47 -5.75 -15.18
CA MET A 196 21.93 -4.34 -15.19
C MET A 196 23.40 -4.21 -14.73
N LEU A 197 23.82 -5.07 -13.80
CA LEU A 197 25.18 -5.06 -13.24
C LEU A 197 26.19 -5.89 -14.06
N ARG A 198 25.76 -6.52 -15.16
CA ARG A 198 26.59 -7.42 -15.99
C ARG A 198 27.83 -6.77 -16.56
N MET A 199 27.67 -5.64 -17.25
CA MET A 199 28.78 -4.89 -17.83
C MET A 199 29.59 -4.07 -16.81
N PRO A 200 28.97 -3.33 -15.86
CA PRO A 200 29.73 -2.49 -14.93
C PRO A 200 30.43 -3.27 -13.82
N ILE A 201 29.92 -4.43 -13.41
CA ILE A 201 30.44 -5.18 -12.25
C ILE A 201 30.87 -6.60 -12.63
N TRP A 202 29.97 -7.43 -13.14
CA TRP A 202 30.22 -8.88 -13.26
C TRP A 202 31.36 -9.20 -14.24
N TYR A 203 31.39 -8.52 -15.39
CA TYR A 203 32.42 -8.70 -16.42
C TYR A 203 33.69 -7.88 -16.20
N ARG A 204 33.69 -6.94 -15.26
CA ARG A 204 34.90 -6.20 -14.92
C ARG A 204 35.87 -7.10 -14.17
N LYS A 205 37.05 -7.31 -14.76
CA LYS A 205 38.16 -8.06 -14.14
C LYS A 205 38.82 -7.28 -13.00
N THR A 206 38.68 -5.96 -12.99
CA THR A 206 39.22 -5.06 -11.96
C THR A 206 38.46 -5.13 -10.63
N VAL A 207 37.22 -5.62 -10.63
CA VAL A 207 36.43 -5.79 -9.41
C VAL A 207 36.73 -7.15 -8.81
N SER A 208 37.13 -7.18 -7.53
CA SER A 208 37.44 -8.43 -6.83
C SER A 208 36.20 -9.31 -6.65
N CYS A 209 36.40 -10.62 -6.54
CA CYS A 209 35.31 -11.56 -6.28
C CYS A 209 34.56 -11.22 -4.98
N GLU A 210 35.28 -10.83 -3.93
CA GLU A 210 34.70 -10.41 -2.66
C GLU A 210 33.78 -9.19 -2.81
N ALA A 211 34.21 -8.16 -3.55
CA ALA A 211 33.37 -7.00 -3.83
C ALA A 211 32.13 -7.37 -4.65
N LYS A 212 32.27 -8.26 -5.64
CA LYS A 212 31.12 -8.77 -6.41
C LYS A 212 30.12 -9.49 -5.51
N MET A 213 30.59 -10.32 -4.59
CA MET A 213 29.72 -11.02 -3.63
C MET A 213 29.01 -10.06 -2.68
N ARG A 214 29.69 -9.01 -2.22
CA ARG A 214 29.07 -7.96 -1.39
C ARG A 214 27.97 -7.22 -2.16
N ILE A 215 28.22 -6.84 -3.41
CA ILE A 215 27.23 -6.18 -4.27
C ILE A 215 26.05 -7.12 -4.54
N PHE A 216 26.31 -8.41 -4.83
CA PHE A 216 25.26 -9.40 -5.01
C PHE A 216 24.33 -9.50 -3.79
N ARG A 217 24.92 -9.61 -2.59
CA ARG A 217 24.16 -9.67 -1.34
C ARG A 217 23.38 -8.38 -1.03
N ALA A 218 23.89 -7.23 -1.46
CA ALA A 218 23.27 -5.94 -1.18
C ALA A 218 22.20 -5.52 -2.21
N CYS A 219 22.34 -5.93 -3.47
CA CYS A 219 21.52 -5.41 -4.56
C CYS A 219 20.60 -6.45 -5.21
N ILE A 220 20.86 -7.75 -5.02
CA ILE A 220 20.12 -8.82 -5.71
C ILE A 220 19.39 -9.71 -4.70
N LEU A 221 20.03 -10.12 -3.60
CA LEU A 221 19.36 -10.93 -2.57
C LEU A 221 18.18 -10.24 -1.86
N PRO A 222 18.15 -8.92 -1.64
CA PRO A 222 17.02 -8.27 -0.97
C PRO A 222 15.76 -8.13 -1.83
N VAL A 223 15.85 -8.43 -3.13
CA VAL A 223 14.75 -8.34 -4.10
C VAL A 223 13.88 -9.58 -4.00
#